data_AF-A0A1G2ZLP4-F1
#
_entry.id   AF-A0A1G2ZLP4-F1
#
_cell.length_a   1.000
_cell.length_b   1.000
_cell.length_c   1.000
_cell.angle_alpha   90.00
_cell.angle_beta   90.00
_cell.angle_gamma   90.00
#
_symmetry.space_group_name_H-M   'P 1'
#
loop_
_entity.id
_entity.type
_entity.pdbx_description
1 polymer ?
#
loop_
_entity_poly.entity_id
_entity_poly.type
_entity_poly.pdbx_seq_one_letter_code
_entity_poly.pdbx_strand_id
1 'polypeptide(L)'
;MKKTFEISYKLRYCETEDWGREYLKAATKKQALTSFANKMKIQTKQFKSFEDWMWEEGVWSAHFKHIKQVKEKRCPHCGGSGIIHV
;
A
#
# COMPACT_ATOMS: atom_id res chain seq x y z
N MET A 1 6.82 18.99 1.07
CA MET A 1 6.94 18.22 -0.20
C MET A 1 6.26 16.87 -0.06
N LYS A 2 5.52 16.42 -1.09
CA LYS A 2 4.94 15.06 -1.12
C LYS A 2 6.02 14.04 -1.51
N LYS A 3 5.95 12.86 -0.91
CA LYS A 3 6.83 11.71 -1.12
C LYS A 3 5.98 10.51 -1.56
N THR A 4 6.56 9.60 -2.31
CA THR A 4 5.88 8.35 -2.71
C THR A 4 6.14 7.27 -1.68
N PHE A 5 5.09 6.59 -1.24
CA PHE A 5 5.15 5.49 -0.30
C PHE A 5 4.60 4.24 -0.97
N GLU A 6 5.34 3.14 -0.86
CA GLU A 6 4.89 1.80 -1.21
C GLU A 6 4.32 1.15 0.06
N ILE A 7 3.08 0.68 -0.04
CA ILE A 7 2.41 -0.13 0.97
C ILE A 7 2.24 -1.54 0.41
N SER A 8 2.80 -2.52 1.12
CA SER A 8 2.67 -3.93 0.78
C SER A 8 1.73 -4.62 1.76
N TYR A 9 0.87 -5.50 1.26
CA TYR A 9 -0.06 -6.30 2.06
C TYR A 9 -0.25 -7.68 1.41
N LYS A 10 -0.73 -8.63 2.21
CA LYS A 10 -0.99 -10.01 1.80
C LYS A 10 -2.49 -10.26 1.81
N LEU A 11 -3.02 -10.80 0.73
CA LEU A 11 -4.39 -11.30 0.66
C LEU A 11 -4.37 -12.82 0.85
N ARG A 12 -5.33 -13.36 1.61
CA ARG A 12 -5.52 -14.78 1.79
C ARG A 12 -6.98 -15.18 1.60
N TYR A 13 -7.22 -16.27 0.90
CA TYR A 13 -8.52 -16.91 0.75
C TYR A 13 -8.33 -18.42 0.81
N CYS A 14 -8.86 -19.04 1.87
CA CYS A 14 -8.66 -20.47 2.15
C CYS A 14 -7.16 -20.85 2.13
N GLU A 15 -6.77 -21.68 1.16
CA GLU A 15 -5.39 -22.16 0.96
C GLU A 15 -4.58 -21.31 -0.02
N THR A 16 -5.20 -20.31 -0.66
CA THR A 16 -4.56 -19.42 -1.62
C THR A 16 -4.16 -18.11 -0.96
N GLU A 17 -3.02 -17.56 -1.39
CA GLU A 17 -2.54 -16.26 -0.95
C GLU A 17 -1.93 -15.48 -2.13
N ASP A 18 -2.05 -14.15 -2.08
CA ASP A 18 -1.46 -13.24 -3.06
C ASP A 18 -0.90 -11.97 -2.38
N TRP A 19 0.03 -11.30 -3.05
CA TRP A 19 0.66 -10.07 -2.57
C TRP A 19 0.15 -8.85 -3.32
N GLY A 20 -0.45 -7.92 -2.59
CA GLY A 20 -0.84 -6.61 -3.08
C GLY A 20 0.21 -5.54 -2.80
N ARG A 21 0.33 -4.57 -3.72
CA ARG A 21 1.15 -3.36 -3.54
C ARG A 21 0.42 -2.13 -4.02
N GLU A 22 0.52 -1.07 -3.22
CA GLU A 22 -0.08 0.23 -3.52
C GLU A 22 0.94 1.35 -3.38
N TYR A 23 0.89 2.30 -4.30
CA TYR A 23 1.80 3.45 -4.33
C TYR A 23 1.01 4.74 -4.13
N LEU A 24 1.33 5.49 -3.08
CA LEU A 24 0.58 6.69 -2.69
C LEU A 24 1.52 7.87 -2.46
N LYS A 25 1.09 9.06 -2.87
CA LYS A 25 1.81 10.32 -2.64
C LYS A 25 1.27 11.03 -1.40
N ALA A 26 2.09 11.17 -0.37
CA ALA A 26 1.72 11.84 0.88
C ALA A 26 2.91 12.62 1.47
N ALA A 27 2.65 13.51 2.43
CA ALA A 27 3.77 14.18 3.13
C ALA A 27 4.42 13.27 4.17
N THR A 28 3.63 12.39 4.81
CA THR A 28 4.08 11.50 5.89
C THR A 28 3.57 10.07 5.71
N LYS A 29 4.22 9.10 6.37
CA LYS A 29 3.76 7.70 6.40
C LYS A 29 2.33 7.58 6.93
N LYS A 30 2.00 8.33 7.99
CA LYS A 30 0.66 8.33 8.59
C LYS A 30 -0.41 8.78 7.58
N GLN A 31 -0.14 9.86 6.84
CA GLN A 31 -1.05 10.31 5.79
C GLN A 31 -1.19 9.29 4.65
N ALA A 32 -0.09 8.65 4.23
CA ALA A 32 -0.14 7.60 3.21
C ALA A 32 -1.02 6.42 3.65
N LEU A 33 -0.89 5.97 4.90
CA LEU A 33 -1.75 4.94 5.47
C LEU A 33 -3.21 5.39 5.48
N THR A 34 -3.52 6.60 5.95
CA THR A 34 -4.90 7.12 5.92
C THR A 34 -5.47 7.14 4.50
N SER A 35 -4.70 7.56 3.50
CA SER A 35 -5.12 7.52 2.10
C SER A 35 -5.34 6.09 1.60
N PHE A 36 -4.49 5.13 2.00
CA PHE A 36 -4.63 3.72 1.67
C PHE A 36 -5.91 3.13 2.26
N ALA A 37 -6.17 3.35 3.56
CA ALA A 37 -7.41 2.91 4.19
C ALA A 37 -8.65 3.46 3.50
N ASN A 38 -8.66 4.76 3.17
CA ASN A 38 -9.76 5.37 2.45
C ASN A 38 -9.96 4.74 1.06
N LYS A 39 -8.88 4.48 0.32
CA LYS A 39 -8.93 3.83 -0.99
C LYS A 39 -9.53 2.42 -0.90
N MET A 40 -9.10 1.65 0.09
CA MET A 40 -9.55 0.28 0.33
C MET A 40 -10.88 0.21 1.11
N LYS A 41 -11.49 1.36 1.43
CA LYS A 41 -12.73 1.47 2.23
C LYS A 41 -12.64 0.84 3.63
N ILE A 42 -11.44 0.86 4.20
CA ILE A 42 -11.13 0.35 5.53
C ILE A 42 -11.44 1.43 6.57
N GLN A 43 -12.17 1.09 7.63
CA GLN A 43 -12.44 2.03 8.72
C GLN A 43 -11.20 2.22 9.58
N THR A 44 -10.51 3.35 9.44
CA THR A 44 -9.26 3.66 10.16
C THR A 44 -9.37 3.59 11.68
N LYS A 45 -10.56 3.84 12.25
CA LYS A 45 -10.83 3.72 13.71
C LYS A 45 -10.67 2.30 14.27
N GLN A 46 -10.70 1.27 13.42
CA GLN A 46 -10.54 -0.12 13.85
C GLN A 46 -9.07 -0.47 14.13
N PHE A 47 -8.13 0.40 13.73
CA PHE A 47 -6.71 0.13 13.79
C PHE A 47 -5.99 1.14 14.67
N LYS A 48 -5.20 0.67 15.65
CA LYS A 48 -4.45 1.56 16.55
C LYS A 48 -3.06 1.85 16.01
N SER A 49 -2.39 0.85 15.42
CA SER A 49 -1.11 0.98 14.71
C SER A 49 -1.13 0.21 13.38
N PHE A 50 -0.05 0.25 12.60
CA PHE A 50 0.01 -0.44 11.30
C PHE A 50 0.10 -1.97 11.44
N GLU A 51 0.61 -2.44 12.57
CA GLU A 51 0.67 -3.86 12.93
C GLU A 51 -0.72 -4.46 13.14
N ASP A 52 -1.69 -3.64 13.52
CA ASP A 52 -3.08 -4.09 13.72
C ASP A 52 -3.85 -4.22 12.39
N TRP A 53 -3.28 -3.83 11.25
CA TRP A 53 -4.00 -3.72 9.97
C TRP A 53 -4.27 -5.09 9.37
N MET A 54 -5.34 -5.71 9.86
CA MET A 54 -6.01 -6.87 9.30
C MET A 54 -7.46 -6.52 8.94
N TRP A 55 -7.87 -6.75 7.70
CA TRP A 55 -9.22 -6.42 7.24
C TRP A 55 -9.73 -7.43 6.21
N GLU A 56 -11.03 -7.42 5.94
CA GLU A 56 -11.62 -8.25 4.90
C GLU A 56 -11.83 -7.43 3.62
N GLU A 57 -11.36 -7.96 2.49
CA GLU A 57 -11.60 -7.47 1.13
C GLU A 57 -12.51 -8.45 0.39
N GLY A 58 -13.83 -8.25 0.53
CA GLY A 58 -14.81 -9.15 -0.07
C GLY A 58 -14.78 -10.53 0.60
N VAL A 59 -14.17 -11.51 -0.08
CA VAL A 59 -13.97 -12.87 0.46
C VAL A 59 -12.56 -13.12 0.97
N TRP A 60 -11.62 -12.20 0.71
CA TRP A 60 -10.22 -12.35 1.09
C TRP A 60 -9.95 -11.67 2.43
N SER A 61 -9.18 -12.30 3.30
CA SER A 61 -8.59 -11.62 4.45
C SER A 61 -7.27 -10.98 4.04
N ALA A 62 -7.05 -9.75 4.48
CA ALA A 62 -5.94 -8.92 4.09
C ALA A 62 -5.11 -8.53 5.32
N HIS A 63 -3.79 -8.63 5.19
CA HIS A 63 -2.84 -8.38 6.28
C HIS A 63 -1.78 -7.40 5.82
N PHE A 64 -1.59 -6.32 6.56
CA PHE A 64 -0.52 -5.38 6.30
C PHE A 64 0.87 -6.03 6.47
N LYS A 65 1.78 -5.70 5.56
CA LYS A 65 3.18 -6.15 5.62
C LYS A 65 4.11 -5.03 6.06
N HIS A 66 4.17 -3.94 5.27
CA HIS A 66 5.01 -2.79 5.57
C HIS A 66 4.63 -1.56 4.74
N ILE A 67 5.19 -0.42 5.16
CA ILE A 67 5.21 0.83 4.41
C ILE A 67 6.63 1.39 4.33
N LYS A 68 7.11 1.68 3.12
CA LYS A 68 8.42 2.33 2.89
C LYS A 68 8.29 3.51 1.94
N GLN A 69 9.17 4.50 2.10
CA GLN A 69 9.28 5.60 1.15
C GLN A 69 10.09 5.09 -0.05
N VAL A 70 9.59 5.35 -1.27
CA VAL A 70 10.25 5.01 -2.53
C VAL A 70 10.49 6.28 -3.35
N LYS A 71 11.48 6.24 -4.23
CA LYS A 71 11.75 7.28 -5.23
C LYS A 71 11.14 6.84 -6.56
N GLU A 72 10.52 7.78 -7.25
CA GLU A 72 10.07 7.58 -8.63
C GLU A 72 11.23 7.91 -9.58
N LYS A 73 11.53 6.99 -10.49
CA LYS A 73 12.45 7.22 -11.62
C LYS A 73 11.75 6.90 -12.92
N ARG A 74 12.04 7.66 -13.98
CA ARG A 74 11.59 7.32 -15.32
C ARG A 74 12.34 6.08 -15.80
N CYS A 75 11.61 5.13 -16.39
CA CYS A 75 12.21 3.90 -16.89
C CYS A 75 13.13 4.21 -18.08
N PRO A 76 14.42 3.83 -18.02
CA PRO A 76 15.37 4.12 -19.09
C PRO A 76 15.11 3.27 -20.33
N HIS A 77 14.50 2.08 -20.19
CA HIS A 77 14.30 1.14 -21.29
C HIS A 77 13.12 1.48 -22.18
N CYS A 78 12.06 2.09 -21.64
CA CYS A 78 10.88 2.47 -22.43
C CYS A 78 10.87 3.96 -22.82
N GLY A 79 12.05 4.58 -22.92
CA GLY A 79 12.18 5.99 -23.32
C GLY A 79 11.53 6.98 -22.34
N GLY A 80 11.36 6.58 -21.08
CA GLY A 80 10.75 7.41 -20.04
C GLY A 80 9.22 7.41 -19.96
N SER A 81 8.54 6.56 -20.73
CA SER A 81 7.07 6.38 -20.67
C SER A 81 6.59 5.67 -19.40
N GLY A 82 7.44 4.86 -18.78
CA GLY A 82 7.14 4.10 -17.57
C GLY A 82 7.77 4.73 -16.32
N ILE A 83 7.14 4.50 -15.17
CA ILE A 83 7.65 4.92 -13.86
C ILE A 83 8.13 3.68 -13.09
N ILE A 84 9.34 3.74 -12.56
CA ILE A 84 9.95 2.75 -11.68
C ILE A 84 9.94 3.31 -10.26
N HIS A 85 9.54 2.48 -9.30
CA HIS A 85 9.65 2.76 -7.87
C HIS A 85 10.88 2.04 -7.30
N VAL A 86 11.83 2.82 -6.77
CA VAL A 86 13.12 2.34 -6.22
C VAL A 86 13.37 2.85 -4.81
#